data_AF-A0A4S2EQ33-F1
#
_entry.id   AF-A0A4S2EQ33-F1
#
_cell.length_a   1.000
_cell.length_b   1.000
_cell.length_c   1.000
_cell.angle_alpha   90.00
_cell.angle_beta   90.00
_cell.angle_gamma   90.00
#
_symmetry.space_group_name_H-M   'P 1'
#
loop_
_entity.id
_entity.type
_entity.pdbx_description
1 polymer ?
#
loop_
_entity_poly.entity_id
_entity_poly.type
_entity_poly.pdbx_seq_one_letter_code
_entity_poly.pdbx_strand_id
1 'polypeptide(L)'
;MKTRFINLGIGLLALGVSSAWAQEYKVYDIGTYRLPDITRNELDFSLHSEGSFNDYTGTDGVGSFLGGDFEVSFNRYRNARSFWGTHNAAVSFSGDYNKTIFGEKRGDYSLGLFYSNSSRFYGDDYEGLFFETGGAASFSMAGDKIFGAVEEEERNTFKKVTLSIPLRVGKGRIERVEDARQAIYILENLSKRKVLNRKLTDEEIDEFARLISTVKNKRFFDARLRMIDEVTAVDSFLVRSGALTSGGASYFTTLYDYWMYGDLFKRKSGTEISGGGKARIRVRRKR
;
A
#
# COMPACT_ATOMS: atom_id res chain seq x y z
N MET A 1 -24.55 -19.20 -28.26
CA MET A 1 -25.44 -18.16 -27.67
C MET A 1 -24.59 -17.12 -26.94
N LYS A 2 -24.62 -15.82 -27.32
CA LYS A 2 -23.79 -14.76 -26.69
C LYS A 2 -24.58 -14.07 -25.58
N THR A 3 -24.54 -14.56 -24.35
CA THR A 3 -25.23 -13.90 -23.23
C THR A 3 -24.38 -12.72 -22.72
N ARG A 4 -24.81 -11.49 -22.97
CA ARG A 4 -24.21 -10.26 -22.43
C ARG A 4 -25.02 -9.80 -21.23
N PHE A 5 -24.45 -9.85 -20.03
CA PHE A 5 -25.04 -9.23 -18.84
C PHE A 5 -24.37 -7.88 -18.60
N ILE A 6 -25.13 -6.80 -18.71
CA ILE A 6 -24.73 -5.45 -18.30
C ILE A 6 -25.55 -5.14 -17.05
N ASN A 7 -24.89 -5.13 -15.88
CA ASN A 7 -25.51 -4.69 -14.64
C ASN A 7 -25.04 -3.26 -14.37
N LEU A 8 -25.96 -2.29 -14.46
CA LEU A 8 -25.75 -0.91 -14.04
C LEU A 8 -26.38 -0.76 -12.65
N GLY A 9 -25.54 -0.59 -11.63
CA GLY A 9 -26.00 -0.32 -10.27
C GLY A 9 -25.59 1.08 -9.83
N ILE A 10 -26.56 1.90 -9.43
CA ILE A 10 -26.34 3.20 -8.78
C ILE A 10 -26.50 2.97 -7.28
N GLY A 11 -25.42 3.13 -6.50
CA GLY A 11 -25.46 3.04 -5.04
C GLY A 11 -25.88 4.35 -4.40
N LEU A 12 -26.85 4.28 -3.47
CA LEU A 12 -27.45 5.41 -2.75
C LEU A 12 -26.46 6.16 -1.86
N LEU A 13 -26.79 7.43 -1.61
CA LEU A 13 -26.06 8.43 -0.80
C LEU A 13 -25.75 7.89 0.62
N ALA A 14 -24.48 7.67 0.93
CA ALA A 14 -24.04 7.24 2.26
C ALA A 14 -23.38 8.42 2.98
N LEU A 15 -23.94 8.83 4.11
CA LEU A 15 -23.34 9.81 5.02
C LEU A 15 -22.39 9.07 5.97
N GLY A 16 -21.13 9.50 6.00
CA GLY A 16 -20.11 8.96 6.90
C GLY A 16 -19.55 10.06 7.79
N VAL A 17 -19.57 9.82 9.11
CA VAL A 17 -18.80 10.60 10.09
C VAL A 17 -17.68 9.71 10.59
N SER A 18 -16.44 10.21 10.51
CA SER A 18 -15.28 9.53 11.08
C SER A 18 -14.53 10.51 11.99
N SER A 19 -14.45 10.16 13.27
CA SER A 19 -13.65 10.84 14.29
C SER A 19 -12.54 9.91 14.77
N ALA A 20 -11.34 10.45 14.94
CA ALA A 20 -10.22 9.75 15.56
C ALA A 20 -9.77 10.54 16.79
N TRP A 21 -9.92 9.94 17.97
CA TRP A 21 -9.50 10.55 19.23
C TRP A 21 -8.00 10.30 19.44
N ALA A 22 -7.20 11.36 19.44
CA ALA A 22 -5.83 11.29 19.91
C ALA A 22 -5.82 11.14 21.43
N GLN A 23 -4.93 10.29 21.97
CA GLN A 23 -4.68 10.25 23.41
C GLN A 23 -3.90 11.50 23.78
N GLU A 24 -4.38 12.28 24.74
CA GLU A 24 -3.75 13.51 25.21
C GLU A 24 -2.43 13.15 25.91
N TYR A 25 -1.30 13.68 25.41
CA TYR A 25 -0.01 13.59 26.09
C TYR A 25 0.19 14.86 26.89
N LYS A 26 0.51 14.74 28.18
CA LYS A 26 0.70 15.87 29.10
C LYS A 26 1.74 16.92 28.65
N VAL A 27 2.48 16.64 27.58
CA VAL A 27 3.62 17.43 27.10
C VAL A 27 3.45 17.89 25.65
N TYR A 28 2.61 17.27 24.82
CA TYR A 28 2.49 17.66 23.41
C TYR A 28 1.11 17.29 22.85
N ASP A 29 0.45 18.26 22.21
CA ASP A 29 -0.80 18.02 21.49
C ASP A 29 -0.54 17.47 20.09
N ILE A 30 -0.68 16.15 19.93
CA ILE A 30 -0.57 15.43 18.65
C ILE A 30 -1.59 15.94 17.62
N GLY A 31 -2.70 16.55 18.06
CA GLY A 31 -3.69 17.17 17.19
C GLY A 31 -3.15 18.35 16.38
N THR A 32 -2.07 18.99 16.82
CA THR A 32 -1.44 20.13 16.12
C THR A 32 -0.50 19.70 15.00
N TYR A 33 0.04 18.48 15.07
CA TYR A 33 0.97 17.94 14.08
C TYR A 33 0.35 17.89 12.68
N ARG A 34 1.15 18.23 11.67
CA ARG A 34 0.77 18.16 10.26
C ARG A 34 1.82 17.39 9.48
N LEU A 35 1.41 16.28 8.86
CA LEU A 35 2.30 15.45 8.04
C LEU A 35 2.84 16.31 6.89
N PRO A 36 4.17 16.36 6.66
CA PRO A 36 4.74 17.11 5.56
C PRO A 36 4.26 16.57 4.20
N ASP A 37 4.48 17.38 3.18
CA ASP A 37 4.19 17.00 1.81
C ASP A 37 5.05 15.79 1.40
N ILE A 38 4.40 14.67 1.15
CA ILE A 38 5.04 13.39 0.82
C ILE A 38 4.51 12.90 -0.52
N THR A 39 5.43 12.45 -1.38
CA THR A 39 5.10 11.71 -2.59
C THR A 39 5.98 10.47 -2.67
N ARG A 40 5.35 9.29 -2.69
CA ARG A 40 6.03 8.00 -2.84
C ARG A 40 5.53 7.30 -4.09
N ASN A 41 6.46 6.74 -4.86
CA ASN A 41 6.18 5.89 -6.01
C ASN A 41 7.02 4.62 -5.88
N GLU A 42 6.37 3.49 -6.12
CA GLU A 42 6.93 2.16 -5.98
C GLU A 42 6.48 1.34 -7.19
N LEU A 43 7.42 0.61 -7.77
CA LEU A 43 7.22 -0.24 -8.93
C LEU A 43 7.97 -1.54 -8.65
N ASP A 44 7.22 -2.62 -8.48
CA ASP A 44 7.75 -3.93 -8.12
C ASP A 44 7.49 -4.94 -9.24
N PHE A 45 8.43 -5.86 -9.38
CA PHE A 45 8.39 -6.95 -10.34
C PHE A 45 8.54 -8.27 -9.59
N SER A 46 7.62 -9.19 -9.82
CA SER A 46 7.70 -10.57 -9.34
C SER A 46 7.73 -11.50 -10.54
N LEU A 47 8.66 -12.45 -10.52
CA LEU A 47 8.73 -13.53 -11.50
C LEU A 47 8.94 -14.83 -10.73
N HIS A 48 8.03 -15.76 -10.94
CA HIS A 48 8.12 -17.11 -10.42
C HIS A 48 8.03 -18.10 -11.58
N SER A 49 8.84 -19.16 -11.52
CA SER A 49 8.79 -20.26 -12.47
C SER A 49 9.15 -21.56 -11.77
N GLU A 50 8.43 -22.60 -12.13
CA GLU A 50 8.60 -23.94 -11.61
C GLU A 50 8.43 -24.96 -12.75
N GLY A 51 9.09 -26.12 -12.63
CA GLY A 51 8.95 -27.18 -13.61
C GLY A 51 9.38 -28.53 -13.08
N SER A 52 8.81 -29.59 -13.63
CA SER A 52 9.14 -30.98 -13.30
C SER A 52 9.03 -31.89 -14.51
N PHE A 53 9.81 -32.97 -14.49
CA PHE A 53 9.81 -34.02 -15.50
C PHE A 53 9.75 -35.36 -14.79
N ASN A 54 8.78 -36.20 -15.18
CA ASN A 54 8.59 -37.53 -14.62
C ASN A 54 8.74 -38.56 -15.74
N ASP A 55 9.70 -39.46 -15.56
CA ASP A 55 9.88 -40.65 -16.38
C ASP A 55 9.35 -41.87 -15.60
N TYR A 56 8.58 -42.72 -16.27
CA TYR A 56 7.90 -43.86 -15.64
C TYR A 56 8.45 -45.16 -16.22
N THR A 57 9.19 -45.90 -15.40
CA THR A 57 9.73 -47.21 -15.77
C THR A 57 8.61 -48.16 -16.18
N GLY A 58 8.59 -48.58 -17.45
CA GLY A 58 7.60 -49.51 -18.01
C GLY A 58 6.56 -48.89 -18.94
N THR A 59 6.64 -47.58 -19.21
CA THR A 59 5.84 -46.88 -20.24
C THR A 59 6.74 -45.97 -21.07
N ASP A 60 6.56 -45.90 -22.39
CA ASP A 60 7.34 -44.98 -23.26
C ASP A 60 6.96 -43.49 -23.09
N GLY A 61 6.10 -43.17 -22.12
CA GLY A 61 5.50 -41.85 -21.91
C GLY A 61 6.24 -41.00 -20.89
N VAL A 62 6.70 -39.81 -21.32
CA VAL A 62 7.26 -38.78 -20.42
C VAL A 62 6.20 -37.75 -20.06
N GLY A 63 5.95 -37.59 -18.76
CA GLY A 63 5.13 -36.52 -18.21
C GLY A 63 5.95 -35.28 -17.86
N SER A 64 5.43 -34.09 -18.09
CA SER A 64 6.14 -32.85 -17.76
C SER A 64 5.19 -31.74 -17.34
N PHE A 65 5.65 -30.89 -16.43
CA PHE A 65 4.95 -29.68 -16.01
C PHE A 65 5.91 -28.49 -16.07
N LEU A 66 5.41 -27.35 -16.55
CA LEU A 66 6.07 -26.06 -16.51
C LEU A 66 5.02 -25.02 -16.13
N GLY A 67 5.26 -24.31 -15.03
CA GLY A 67 4.38 -23.25 -14.53
C GLY A 67 5.16 -21.98 -14.25
N GLY A 68 4.43 -20.87 -14.19
CA GLY A 68 4.99 -19.62 -13.72
C GLY A 68 4.00 -18.47 -13.69
N ASP A 69 4.42 -17.42 -13.01
CA ASP A 69 3.71 -16.17 -12.95
C ASP A 69 4.68 -14.99 -13.03
N PHE A 70 4.14 -13.89 -13.54
CA PHE A 70 4.81 -12.61 -13.66
C PHE A 70 3.83 -11.53 -13.19
N GLU A 71 4.24 -10.75 -12.20
CA GLU A 71 3.45 -9.62 -11.70
C GLU A 71 4.28 -8.33 -11.77
N VAL A 72 3.66 -7.26 -12.25
CA VAL A 72 4.14 -5.89 -12.11
C VAL A 72 3.14 -5.15 -11.27
N SER A 73 3.58 -4.56 -10.16
CA SER A 73 2.72 -3.73 -9.31
C SER A 73 3.29 -2.32 -9.19
N PHE A 74 2.42 -1.32 -9.30
CA PHE A 74 2.73 0.09 -9.13
C PHE A 74 1.90 0.66 -8.00
N ASN A 75 2.56 1.29 -7.04
CA ASN A 75 1.93 1.96 -5.91
C ASN A 75 2.38 3.42 -5.86
N ARG A 76 1.43 4.35 -5.80
CA ARG A 76 1.69 5.76 -5.53
C ARG A 76 0.90 6.22 -4.33
N TYR A 77 1.55 6.94 -3.44
CA TYR A 77 0.94 7.67 -2.34
C TYR A 77 1.36 9.13 -2.43
N ARG A 78 0.40 10.04 -2.30
CA ARG A 78 0.67 11.47 -2.17
C ARG A 78 -0.16 12.06 -1.04
N ASN A 79 0.51 12.74 -0.13
CA ASN A 79 -0.12 13.58 0.86
C ASN A 79 0.44 14.98 0.70
N ALA A 80 -0.43 15.95 0.43
CA ALA A 80 -0.10 17.35 0.35
C ALA A 80 -1.26 18.16 0.94
N ARG A 81 -1.00 19.44 1.21
CA ARG A 81 -2.03 20.37 1.70
C ARG A 81 -3.29 20.38 0.83
N SER A 82 -3.12 20.54 -0.48
CA SER A 82 -4.21 20.63 -1.46
C SER A 82 -4.68 19.29 -2.02
N PHE A 83 -3.94 18.21 -1.76
CA PHE A 83 -4.22 16.92 -2.39
C PHE A 83 -3.80 15.74 -1.53
N TRP A 84 -4.71 14.78 -1.37
CA TRP A 84 -4.39 13.45 -0.86
C TRP A 84 -4.81 12.39 -1.88
N GLY A 85 -3.98 11.38 -2.11
CA GLY A 85 -4.42 10.29 -2.96
C GLY A 85 -3.49 9.08 -3.00
N THR A 86 -4.08 7.97 -3.41
CA THR A 86 -3.39 6.71 -3.67
C THR A 86 -3.72 6.23 -5.08
N HIS A 87 -2.72 5.61 -5.73
CA HIS A 87 -2.91 4.87 -6.97
C HIS A 87 -2.28 3.50 -6.81
N ASN A 88 -2.98 2.46 -7.22
CA ASN A 88 -2.48 1.11 -7.29
C ASN A 88 -2.79 0.58 -8.69
N ALA A 89 -1.78 0.09 -9.40
CA ALA A 89 -1.94 -0.59 -10.66
C ALA A 89 -1.21 -1.94 -10.59
N ALA A 90 -1.77 -2.97 -11.19
CA ALA A 90 -1.12 -4.26 -11.28
C ALA A 90 -1.39 -4.91 -12.63
N VAL A 91 -0.37 -5.58 -13.16
CA VAL A 91 -0.46 -6.47 -14.31
C VAL A 91 0.02 -7.82 -13.83
N SER A 92 -0.81 -8.84 -13.91
CA SER A 92 -0.44 -10.21 -13.59
C SER A 92 -0.65 -11.10 -14.79
N PHE A 93 0.33 -11.94 -15.07
CA PHE A 93 0.24 -13.02 -16.04
C PHE A 93 0.62 -14.30 -15.33
N SER A 94 -0.16 -15.35 -15.53
CA SER A 94 0.23 -16.68 -15.08
C SER A 94 -0.12 -17.69 -16.14
N GLY A 95 0.58 -18.82 -16.12
CA GLY A 95 0.22 -19.93 -16.96
C GLY A 95 0.99 -21.16 -16.60
N ASP A 96 0.44 -22.28 -17.02
CA ASP A 96 1.06 -23.57 -16.87
C ASP A 96 0.83 -24.43 -18.10
N TYR A 97 1.72 -25.38 -18.27
CA TYR A 97 1.71 -26.36 -19.32
C TYR A 97 2.01 -27.73 -18.72
N ASN A 98 1.09 -28.66 -18.93
CA ASN A 98 1.21 -30.03 -18.50
C ASN A 98 1.16 -30.96 -19.71
N LYS A 99 2.03 -31.96 -19.72
CA LYS A 99 1.98 -33.10 -20.63
C LYS A 99 1.82 -34.36 -19.80
N THR A 100 0.79 -35.14 -20.07
CA THR A 100 0.58 -36.42 -19.42
C THR A 100 1.41 -37.52 -20.07
N ILE A 101 1.58 -38.64 -19.36
CA ILE A 101 2.26 -39.84 -19.87
C ILE A 101 1.59 -40.43 -21.12
N PHE A 102 0.29 -40.16 -21.33
CA PHE A 102 -0.47 -40.64 -22.49
C PHE A 102 -0.40 -39.69 -23.69
N GLY A 103 0.39 -38.61 -23.60
CA GLY A 103 0.57 -37.64 -24.68
C GLY A 103 -0.46 -36.52 -24.73
N GLU A 104 -1.45 -36.50 -23.82
CA GLU A 104 -2.35 -35.35 -23.65
C GLU A 104 -1.55 -34.14 -23.20
N LYS A 105 -1.82 -32.99 -23.84
CA LYS A 105 -1.18 -31.71 -23.51
C LYS A 105 -2.26 -30.75 -23.06
N ARG A 106 -2.07 -30.15 -21.90
CA ARG A 106 -2.94 -29.14 -21.34
C ARG A 106 -2.14 -27.87 -21.10
N GLY A 107 -2.69 -26.73 -21.48
CA GLY A 107 -2.13 -25.43 -21.16
C GLY A 107 -3.21 -24.51 -20.61
N ASP A 108 -2.94 -23.89 -19.48
CA ASP A 108 -3.80 -22.92 -18.83
C ASP A 108 -3.08 -21.55 -18.80
N TYR A 109 -3.82 -20.47 -18.94
CA TYR A 109 -3.26 -19.11 -18.84
C TYR A 109 -4.24 -18.15 -18.22
N SER A 110 -3.71 -17.12 -17.55
CA SER A 110 -4.46 -16.01 -17.01
C SER A 110 -3.73 -14.68 -17.22
N LEU A 111 -4.50 -13.63 -17.46
CA LEU A 111 -4.04 -12.24 -17.54
C LEU A 111 -4.98 -11.38 -16.69
N GLY A 112 -4.43 -10.71 -15.69
CA GLY A 112 -5.08 -9.71 -14.86
C GLY A 112 -4.51 -8.32 -15.14
N LEU A 113 -5.38 -7.35 -15.33
CA LEU A 113 -5.06 -5.93 -15.25
C LEU A 113 -5.93 -5.34 -14.15
N PHE A 114 -5.32 -4.61 -13.24
CA PHE A 114 -5.99 -3.91 -12.17
C PHE A 114 -5.47 -2.49 -12.09
N TYR A 115 -6.38 -1.55 -11.90
CA TYR A 115 -6.07 -0.19 -11.52
C TYR A 115 -7.11 0.27 -10.50
N SER A 116 -6.66 0.93 -9.46
CA SER A 116 -7.54 1.66 -8.56
C SER A 116 -6.88 2.92 -8.04
N ASN A 117 -7.69 3.94 -7.78
CA ASN A 117 -7.23 5.15 -7.13
C ASN A 117 -8.29 5.75 -6.23
N SER A 118 -7.82 6.50 -5.24
CA SER A 118 -8.60 7.44 -4.46
C SER A 118 -7.87 8.78 -4.50
N SER A 119 -8.60 9.84 -4.81
CA SER A 119 -8.04 11.16 -5.05
C SER A 119 -8.96 12.18 -4.41
N ARG A 120 -8.42 12.92 -3.46
CA ARG A 120 -9.12 13.93 -2.68
C ARG A 120 -8.43 15.27 -2.86
N PHE A 121 -9.20 16.26 -3.23
CA PHE A 121 -8.78 17.62 -3.50
C PHE A 121 -9.35 18.51 -2.41
N TYR A 122 -8.48 19.23 -1.71
CA TYR A 122 -8.85 20.16 -0.65
C TYR A 122 -8.86 21.59 -1.18
N GLY A 123 -9.74 22.42 -0.63
CA GLY A 123 -9.66 23.87 -0.80
C GLY A 123 -8.46 24.48 -0.07
N ASP A 124 -8.43 25.81 0.01
CA ASP A 124 -7.32 26.55 0.64
C ASP A 124 -7.23 26.30 2.16
N ASP A 125 -8.38 26.06 2.80
CA ASP A 125 -8.48 25.72 4.21
C ASP A 125 -8.11 24.25 4.47
N TYR A 126 -7.18 24.02 5.42
CA TYR A 126 -6.65 22.67 5.72
C TYR A 126 -7.73 21.66 6.14
N GLU A 127 -8.69 22.11 6.94
CA GLU A 127 -9.85 21.35 7.41
C GLU A 127 -11.13 21.75 6.67
N GLY A 128 -10.96 22.37 5.50
CA GLY A 128 -12.02 22.92 4.68
C GLY A 128 -12.83 21.87 3.92
N LEU A 129 -13.52 22.34 2.89
CA LEU A 129 -14.25 21.48 1.97
C LEU A 129 -13.29 20.67 1.11
N PHE A 130 -13.69 19.44 0.78
CA PHE A 130 -12.99 18.61 -0.18
C PHE A 130 -13.94 17.95 -1.16
N PHE A 131 -13.39 17.64 -2.33
CA PHE A 131 -13.98 16.77 -3.33
C PHE A 131 -13.12 15.51 -3.48
N GLU A 132 -13.75 14.34 -3.46
CA GLU A 132 -13.09 13.05 -3.61
C GLU A 132 -13.66 12.29 -4.80
N THR A 133 -12.76 11.77 -5.62
CA THR A 133 -13.06 10.90 -6.75
C THR A 133 -12.00 9.83 -6.89
N GLY A 134 -12.08 9.04 -7.95
CA GLY A 134 -11.12 8.03 -8.32
C GLY A 134 -11.82 6.92 -9.06
N GLY A 135 -11.43 5.70 -8.78
CA GLY A 135 -12.11 4.56 -9.38
C GLY A 135 -11.35 3.27 -9.24
N ALA A 136 -11.94 2.24 -9.83
CA ALA A 136 -11.28 0.97 -10.04
C ALA A 136 -11.66 0.45 -11.42
N ALA A 137 -10.65 0.03 -12.18
CA ALA A 137 -10.80 -0.68 -13.43
C ALA A 137 -10.10 -2.03 -13.29
N SER A 138 -10.78 -3.11 -13.67
CA SER A 138 -10.14 -4.41 -13.77
C SER A 138 -10.55 -5.15 -15.02
N PHE A 139 -9.57 -5.81 -15.62
CA PHE A 139 -9.74 -6.74 -16.71
C PHE A 139 -9.14 -8.08 -16.27
N SER A 140 -9.87 -9.17 -16.48
CA SER A 140 -9.31 -10.50 -16.35
C SER A 140 -9.67 -11.35 -17.54
N MET A 141 -8.70 -12.11 -18.02
CA MET A 141 -8.84 -13.12 -19.05
C MET A 141 -8.23 -14.41 -18.53
N ALA A 142 -8.92 -15.52 -18.72
CA ALA A 142 -8.37 -16.84 -18.45
C ALA A 142 -8.84 -17.81 -19.52
N GLY A 143 -8.05 -18.84 -19.78
CA GLY A 143 -8.45 -19.92 -20.67
C GLY A 143 -7.57 -21.13 -20.54
N ASP A 144 -8.11 -22.23 -21.02
CA ASP A 144 -7.47 -23.54 -21.07
C ASP A 144 -7.51 -24.06 -22.50
N LYS A 145 -6.51 -24.88 -22.83
CA LYS A 145 -6.43 -25.61 -24.09
C LYS A 145 -5.98 -27.04 -23.83
N ILE A 146 -6.74 -28.01 -24.32
CA ILE A 146 -6.44 -29.44 -24.23
C ILE A 146 -6.18 -29.96 -25.65
N PHE A 147 -5.11 -30.74 -25.83
CA PHE A 147 -4.74 -31.39 -27.08
C PHE A 147 -4.50 -32.89 -26.86
N GLY A 148 -4.92 -33.71 -27.83
CA GLY A 148 -4.45 -35.10 -27.96
C GLY A 148 -5.32 -36.19 -27.31
N ALA A 149 -6.41 -35.85 -26.63
CA ALA A 149 -7.33 -36.82 -26.03
C ALA A 149 -8.62 -37.08 -26.85
N VAL A 150 -8.96 -36.20 -27.80
CA VAL A 150 -10.16 -36.26 -28.67
C VAL A 150 -9.82 -35.64 -30.05
N GLU A 151 -10.53 -36.02 -31.13
CA GLU A 151 -10.35 -35.45 -32.48
C GLU A 151 -10.58 -33.92 -32.56
N GLU A 152 -11.23 -33.33 -31.55
CA GLU A 152 -11.52 -31.89 -31.48
C GLU A 152 -10.71 -31.19 -30.37
N GLU A 153 -10.10 -30.04 -30.69
CA GLU A 153 -9.47 -29.16 -29.71
C GLU A 153 -10.52 -28.46 -28.84
N GLU A 154 -10.52 -28.70 -27.52
CA GLU A 154 -11.35 -27.92 -26.61
C GLU A 154 -10.60 -26.64 -26.18
N ARG A 155 -11.28 -25.50 -26.36
CA ARG A 155 -10.79 -24.18 -25.94
C ARG A 155 -11.88 -23.43 -25.21
N ASN A 156 -11.68 -23.23 -23.92
CA ASN A 156 -12.53 -22.36 -23.12
C ASN A 156 -11.83 -21.02 -22.87
N THR A 157 -12.57 -19.91 -22.97
CA THR A 157 -12.01 -18.59 -22.64
C THR A 157 -13.03 -17.72 -21.93
N PHE A 158 -12.63 -17.19 -20.78
CA PHE A 158 -13.43 -16.28 -19.98
C PHE A 158 -12.82 -14.88 -19.97
N LYS A 159 -13.66 -13.85 -20.11
CA LYS A 159 -13.26 -12.43 -20.04
C LYS A 159 -14.19 -11.66 -19.12
N LYS A 160 -13.63 -10.81 -18.26
CA LYS A 160 -14.38 -9.94 -17.35
C LYS A 160 -13.78 -8.53 -17.35
N VAL A 161 -14.64 -7.53 -17.44
CA VAL A 161 -14.30 -6.12 -17.24
C VAL A 161 -15.15 -5.57 -16.11
N THR A 162 -14.54 -4.85 -15.17
CA THR A 162 -15.24 -4.10 -14.12
C THR A 162 -14.73 -2.67 -14.08
N LEU A 163 -15.63 -1.71 -14.09
CA LEU A 163 -15.33 -0.29 -13.89
C LEU A 163 -16.15 0.23 -12.72
N SER A 164 -15.56 1.06 -11.88
CA SER A 164 -16.28 1.75 -10.82
C SER A 164 -15.72 3.13 -10.56
N ILE A 165 -16.59 4.13 -10.43
CA ILE A 165 -16.22 5.53 -10.25
C ILE A 165 -17.01 6.06 -9.04
N PRO A 166 -16.37 6.30 -7.90
CA PRO A 166 -16.96 7.02 -6.78
C PRO A 166 -16.84 8.54 -6.95
N LEU A 167 -17.85 9.26 -6.47
CA LEU A 167 -17.83 10.71 -6.32
C LEU A 167 -18.34 11.05 -4.93
N ARG A 168 -17.55 11.82 -4.17
CA ARG A 168 -17.85 12.22 -2.79
C ARG A 168 -17.47 13.68 -2.57
N VAL A 169 -18.19 14.33 -1.67
CA VAL A 169 -17.86 15.66 -1.15
C VAL A 169 -17.89 15.59 0.37
N GLY A 170 -17.09 16.43 1.02
CA GLY A 170 -17.05 16.45 2.48
C GLY A 170 -16.35 17.68 3.03
N LYS A 171 -16.24 17.71 4.35
CA LYS A 171 -15.53 18.72 5.12
C LYS A 171 -14.66 18.06 6.19
N GLY A 172 -13.52 18.67 6.47
CA GLY A 172 -12.59 18.22 7.48
C GLY A 172 -11.47 17.36 6.91
N ARG A 173 -10.56 16.96 7.78
CA ARG A 173 -9.35 16.22 7.41
C ARG A 173 -8.94 15.30 8.54
N ILE A 174 -8.52 14.10 8.16
CA ILE A 174 -7.91 13.14 9.06
C ILE A 174 -6.44 13.02 8.71
N GLU A 175 -5.60 13.38 9.67
CA GLU A 175 -4.15 13.36 9.52
C GLU A 175 -3.55 12.09 10.09
N ARG A 176 -2.48 11.61 9.45
CA ARG A 176 -1.67 10.50 9.97
C ARG A 176 -0.69 11.05 10.98
N VAL A 177 -0.71 10.51 12.20
CA VAL A 177 0.08 11.02 13.33
C VAL A 177 1.00 9.96 13.92
N GLU A 178 1.26 8.89 13.18
CA GLU A 178 2.13 7.79 13.64
C GLU A 178 3.57 8.26 13.90
N ASP A 179 4.11 9.10 13.02
CA ASP A 179 5.49 9.58 13.13
C ASP A 179 5.65 10.56 14.30
N ALA A 180 4.66 11.44 14.51
CA ALA A 180 4.61 12.30 15.70
C ALA A 180 4.52 11.50 16.99
N ARG A 181 3.73 10.41 16.97
CA ARG A 181 3.68 9.48 18.10
C ARG A 181 5.03 8.81 18.36
N GLN A 182 5.70 8.38 17.30
CA GLN A 182 7.02 7.77 17.40
C GLN A 182 8.05 8.73 17.96
N ALA A 183 8.05 9.99 17.52
CA ALA A 183 8.89 11.05 18.07
C ALA A 183 8.71 11.15 19.60
N ILE A 184 7.46 11.23 20.07
CA ILE A 184 7.15 11.27 21.51
C ILE A 184 7.67 10.05 22.24
N TYR A 185 7.48 8.85 21.68
CA TYR A 185 7.99 7.62 22.30
C TYR A 185 9.51 7.61 22.42
N ILE A 186 10.23 8.03 21.38
CA ILE A 186 11.69 8.13 21.42
C ILE A 186 12.09 9.10 22.54
N LEU A 187 11.53 10.32 22.55
CA LEU A 187 11.89 11.36 23.52
C LEU A 187 11.55 10.98 24.97
N GLU A 188 10.36 10.43 25.21
CA GLU A 188 9.95 9.98 26.54
C GLU A 188 10.88 8.90 27.10
N ASN A 189 11.29 7.93 26.28
CA ASN A 189 12.12 6.83 26.75
C ASN A 189 13.59 7.19 26.88
N LEU A 190 14.09 8.10 26.03
CA LEU A 190 15.40 8.71 26.24
C LEU A 190 15.43 9.53 27.54
N SER A 191 14.36 10.27 27.85
CA SER A 191 14.24 11.01 29.10
C SER A 191 14.18 10.07 30.33
N LYS A 192 13.37 9.01 30.29
CA LYS A 192 13.28 8.00 31.37
C LYS A 192 14.63 7.35 31.68
N ARG A 193 15.47 7.17 30.67
CA ARG A 193 16.83 6.60 30.80
C ARG A 193 17.90 7.65 31.12
N LYS A 194 17.51 8.89 31.39
CA LYS A 194 18.40 10.02 31.70
C LYS A 194 19.42 10.32 30.59
N VAL A 195 19.09 9.96 29.34
CA VAL A 195 19.90 10.27 28.16
C VAL A 195 19.69 11.72 27.73
N LEU A 196 18.51 12.28 28.00
CA LEU A 196 18.22 13.70 27.77
C LEU A 196 18.55 14.54 29.01
N ASN A 197 19.18 15.70 28.81
CA ASN A 197 19.52 16.66 29.88
C ASN A 197 18.37 17.64 30.17
N ARG A 198 17.43 17.78 29.23
CA ARG A 198 16.24 18.61 29.32
C ARG A 198 15.11 18.00 28.50
N LYS A 199 13.90 18.52 28.68
CA LYS A 199 12.79 18.25 27.76
C LYS A 199 12.91 19.16 26.54
N LEU A 200 12.53 18.62 25.38
CA LEU A 200 12.36 19.41 24.16
C LEU A 200 11.08 20.23 24.27
N THR A 201 11.04 21.40 23.62
CA THR A 201 9.82 22.22 23.50
C THR A 201 8.87 21.63 22.46
N ASP A 202 7.62 22.11 22.44
CA ASP A 202 6.61 21.63 21.48
C ASP A 202 7.05 21.86 20.03
N GLU A 203 7.71 22.99 19.75
CA GLU A 203 8.27 23.31 18.44
C GLU A 203 9.40 22.35 18.05
N GLU A 204 10.27 21.99 19.00
CA GLU A 204 11.35 21.02 18.76
C GLU A 204 10.77 19.61 18.56
N ILE A 205 9.73 19.24 19.30
CA ILE A 205 9.03 17.96 19.14
C ILE A 205 8.36 17.89 17.76
N ASP A 206 7.75 18.99 17.30
CA ASP A 206 7.13 19.07 15.98
C ASP A 206 8.17 19.04 14.84
N GLU A 207 9.30 19.74 14.99
CA GLU A 207 10.44 19.63 14.05
C GLU A 207 10.96 18.19 14.01
N PHE A 208 11.08 17.54 15.16
CA PHE A 208 11.51 16.15 15.25
C PHE A 208 10.54 15.20 14.55
N ALA A 209 9.23 15.34 14.81
CA ALA A 209 8.19 14.55 14.15
C ALA A 209 8.21 14.73 12.62
N ARG A 210 8.37 15.96 12.14
CA ARG A 210 8.49 16.26 10.70
C ARG A 210 9.76 15.67 10.09
N LEU A 211 10.87 15.69 10.81
CA LEU A 211 12.10 15.01 10.39
C LEU A 211 11.88 13.51 10.23
N ILE A 212 11.28 12.85 11.23
CA ILE A 212 10.95 11.41 11.18
C ILE A 212 10.14 11.10 9.92
N SER A 213 9.05 11.85 9.68
CA SER A 213 8.24 11.68 8.49
C SER A 213 9.01 11.86 7.20
N THR A 214 9.91 12.85 7.16
CA THR A 214 10.70 13.11 5.96
C THR A 214 11.65 11.96 5.67
N VAL A 215 12.39 11.48 6.67
CA VAL A 215 13.41 10.44 6.47
C VAL A 215 12.79 9.07 6.18
N LYS A 216 11.69 8.71 6.86
CA LYS A 216 10.98 7.44 6.63
C LYS A 216 10.31 7.34 5.27
N ASN A 217 10.03 8.48 4.64
CA ASN A 217 9.42 8.53 3.31
C ASN A 217 10.44 8.71 2.17
N LYS A 218 11.75 8.73 2.48
CA LYS A 218 12.80 8.64 1.46
C LYS A 218 12.83 7.24 0.83
N ARG A 219 13.17 7.18 -0.45
CA ARG A 219 13.31 5.91 -1.19
C ARG A 219 14.72 5.36 -1.03
N PHE A 220 14.81 4.08 -0.69
CA PHE A 220 16.05 3.31 -0.68
C PHE A 220 15.83 1.95 -1.34
N PHE A 221 16.81 1.50 -2.13
CA PHE A 221 16.83 0.14 -2.66
C PHE A 221 17.42 -0.87 -1.66
N ASP A 222 18.29 -0.40 -0.76
CA ASP A 222 18.93 -1.20 0.29
C ASP A 222 18.39 -0.78 1.67
N ALA A 223 17.80 -1.74 2.38
CA ALA A 223 17.23 -1.53 3.70
C ALA A 223 18.28 -1.16 4.77
N ARG A 224 19.54 -1.60 4.61
CA ARG A 224 20.65 -1.24 5.51
C ARG A 224 21.05 0.21 5.32
N LEU A 225 21.18 0.67 4.08
CA LEU A 225 21.50 2.07 3.78
C LEU A 225 20.39 3.00 4.24
N ARG A 226 19.12 2.58 4.09
CA ARG A 226 17.97 3.27 4.68
C ARG A 226 18.13 3.47 6.19
N MET A 227 18.37 2.37 6.91
CA MET A 227 18.51 2.41 8.37
C MET A 227 19.63 3.34 8.81
N ILE A 228 20.78 3.33 8.10
CA ILE A 228 21.91 4.21 8.40
C ILE A 228 21.52 5.69 8.20
N ASP A 229 20.92 6.06 7.06
CA ASP A 229 20.51 7.44 6.78
C ASP A 229 19.47 7.95 7.80
N GLU A 230 18.44 7.13 8.07
CA GLU A 230 17.37 7.45 9.00
C GLU A 230 17.90 7.70 10.43
N VAL A 231 18.69 6.77 10.97
CA VAL A 231 19.24 6.90 12.33
C VAL A 231 20.24 8.03 12.42
N THR A 232 21.07 8.24 11.39
CA THR A 232 22.02 9.37 11.34
C THR A 232 21.31 10.71 11.36
N ALA A 233 20.19 10.85 10.64
CA ALA A 233 19.40 12.07 10.64
C ALA A 233 18.77 12.36 12.00
N VAL A 234 18.22 11.33 12.65
CA VAL A 234 17.66 11.44 14.01
C VAL A 234 18.74 11.79 15.03
N ASP A 235 19.90 11.15 14.98
CA ASP A 235 21.05 11.47 15.83
C ASP A 235 21.51 12.91 15.64
N SER A 236 21.72 13.33 14.39
CA SER A 236 22.11 14.70 14.06
C SER A 236 21.14 15.74 14.61
N PHE A 237 19.83 15.46 14.58
CA PHE A 237 18.82 16.33 15.18
C PHE A 237 18.95 16.41 16.70
N LEU A 238 19.07 15.27 17.38
CA LEU A 238 19.16 15.21 18.85
C LEU A 238 20.46 15.83 19.37
N VAL A 239 21.57 15.70 18.63
CA VAL A 239 22.82 16.39 18.92
C VAL A 239 22.67 17.90 18.73
N ARG A 240 22.09 18.34 17.61
CA ARG A 240 21.88 19.76 17.28
C ARG A 240 20.97 20.47 18.28
N SER A 241 19.94 19.80 18.80
CA SER A 241 19.06 20.38 19.82
C SER A 241 19.78 20.63 21.16
N GLY A 242 20.98 20.05 21.37
CA GLY A 242 21.72 20.16 22.62
C GLY A 242 21.03 19.45 23.80
N ALA A 243 20.03 18.62 23.53
CA ALA A 243 19.24 17.94 24.55
C ALA A 243 19.90 16.66 25.08
N LEU A 244 20.99 16.18 24.46
CA LEU A 244 21.68 14.96 24.86
C LEU A 244 22.65 15.20 26.03
N THR A 245 22.52 14.40 27.09
CA THR A 245 23.49 14.35 28.22
C THR A 245 24.70 13.49 27.86
N SER A 246 24.49 12.40 27.13
CA SER A 246 25.52 11.41 26.81
C SER A 246 25.18 10.62 25.55
N GLY A 247 26.14 10.48 24.63
CA GLY A 247 26.11 9.41 23.64
C GLY A 247 26.48 8.05 24.26
N GLY A 248 26.12 6.94 23.60
CA GLY A 248 26.55 5.60 24.01
C GLY A 248 25.45 4.54 23.97
N ALA A 249 25.68 3.39 24.60
CA ALA A 249 24.82 2.21 24.45
C ALA A 249 23.35 2.46 24.85
N SER A 250 23.10 3.15 25.98
CA SER A 250 21.72 3.47 26.40
C SER A 250 20.98 4.33 25.39
N TYR A 251 21.67 5.30 24.77
CA TYR A 251 21.12 6.14 23.72
C TYR A 251 20.76 5.31 22.49
N PHE A 252 21.74 4.61 21.90
CA PHE A 252 21.54 3.89 20.64
C PHE A 252 20.54 2.73 20.81
N THR A 253 20.62 1.93 21.88
CA THR A 253 19.68 0.82 22.10
C THR A 253 18.24 1.32 22.22
N THR A 254 18.02 2.45 22.91
CA THR A 254 16.68 3.04 23.04
C THR A 254 16.19 3.62 21.72
N LEU A 255 17.06 4.33 21.00
CA LEU A 255 16.71 4.89 19.71
C LEU A 255 16.32 3.78 18.72
N TYR A 256 17.13 2.73 18.59
CA TYR A 256 16.84 1.62 17.67
C TYR A 256 15.55 0.89 18.02
N ASP A 257 15.31 0.62 19.31
CA ASP A 257 14.07 -0.04 19.76
C ASP A 257 12.83 0.74 19.31
N TYR A 258 12.75 2.02 19.65
CA TYR A 258 11.60 2.84 19.29
C TYR A 258 11.58 3.26 17.81
N TRP A 259 12.72 3.28 17.12
CA TRP A 259 12.78 3.49 15.68
C TRP A 259 12.13 2.32 14.91
N MET A 260 12.40 1.10 15.35
CA MET A 260 11.91 -0.13 14.71
C MET A 260 10.48 -0.47 15.09
N TYR A 261 10.05 -0.13 16.31
CA TYR A 261 8.80 -0.64 16.87
C TYR A 261 7.82 0.46 17.36
N GLY A 262 8.21 1.73 17.31
CA GLY A 262 7.41 2.84 17.84
C GLY A 262 6.19 3.23 17.00
N ASP A 263 6.15 2.89 15.71
CA ASP A 263 5.12 3.28 14.75
C ASP A 263 4.34 2.09 14.14
N LEU A 264 4.39 0.91 14.76
CA LEU A 264 3.76 -0.32 14.23
C LEU A 264 2.25 -0.20 13.98
N PHE A 265 1.58 0.76 14.63
CA PHE A 265 0.13 0.95 14.52
C PHE A 265 -0.19 2.25 13.80
N LYS A 266 -1.09 2.17 12.82
CA LYS A 266 -1.70 3.36 12.20
C LYS A 266 -2.45 4.17 13.26
N ARG A 267 -2.19 5.47 13.30
CA ARG A 267 -2.76 6.44 14.23
C ARG A 267 -3.18 7.66 13.43
N LYS A 268 -4.41 8.06 13.67
CA LYS A 268 -5.06 9.14 12.96
C LYS A 268 -5.54 10.19 13.96
N SER A 269 -5.55 11.45 13.55
CA SER A 269 -6.11 12.56 14.31
C SER A 269 -6.96 13.43 13.41
N GLY A 270 -8.01 14.05 13.97
CA GLY A 270 -8.92 14.93 13.26
C GLY A 270 -10.31 14.33 13.04
N THR A 271 -11.16 15.11 12.38
CA THR A 271 -12.56 14.79 12.12
C THR A 271 -12.90 15.04 10.66
N GLU A 272 -13.72 14.17 10.09
CA GLU A 272 -14.22 14.27 8.73
C GLU A 272 -15.70 13.90 8.67
N ILE A 273 -16.45 14.67 7.88
CA ILE A 273 -17.82 14.35 7.47
C ILE A 273 -17.89 14.36 5.95
N SER A 274 -18.43 13.30 5.35
CA SER A 274 -18.57 13.23 3.89
C SER A 274 -19.81 12.45 3.43
N GLY A 275 -20.20 12.71 2.19
CA GLY A 275 -21.30 12.03 1.51
C GLY A 275 -21.02 11.86 0.02
N GLY A 276 -21.56 10.79 -0.58
CA GLY A 276 -21.44 10.57 -2.02
C GLY A 276 -21.99 9.25 -2.52
N GLY A 277 -21.75 8.97 -3.81
CA GLY A 277 -22.28 7.82 -4.52
C GLY A 277 -21.23 7.12 -5.38
N LYS A 278 -21.55 5.92 -5.86
CA LYS A 278 -20.65 5.12 -6.69
C LYS A 278 -21.42 4.46 -7.84
N ALA A 279 -20.93 4.68 -9.05
CA ALA A 279 -21.37 3.94 -10.23
C ALA A 279 -20.51 2.68 -10.40
N ARG A 280 -21.11 1.56 -10.81
CA ARG A 280 -20.40 0.31 -11.13
C ARG A 280 -20.94 -0.30 -12.41
N ILE A 281 -20.03 -0.64 -13.31
CA ILE A 281 -20.30 -1.37 -14.56
C ILE A 281 -19.52 -2.68 -14.52
N ARG A 282 -20.18 -3.78 -14.88
CA ARG A 282 -19.56 -5.10 -15.01
C ARG A 282 -20.00 -5.76 -16.31
N VAL A 283 -19.03 -6.26 -17.06
CA VAL A 283 -19.24 -7.03 -18.29
C VAL A 283 -18.52 -8.38 -18.16
N ARG A 284 -19.20 -9.46 -18.52
CA ARG A 284 -18.64 -10.82 -18.56
C ARG A 284 -18.93 -11.47 -19.90
N ARG A 285 -17.98 -12.24 -20.41
CA ARG A 285 -18.12 -13.02 -21.63
C ARG A 285 -17.40 -14.37 -21.48
N LYS A 286 -18.13 -15.46 -21.70
CA LYS A 286 -17.57 -16.80 -21.89
C LYS A 286 -17.60 -17.10 -23.39
N ARG A 287 -16.52 -17.69 -23.92
CA ARG A 287 -16.45 -18.28 -25.25
C ARG A 287 -16.03 -19.72 -25.11
#